data_AF-A0A8E2EI55-F1
#
_entry.id   AF-A0A8E2EI55-F1
#
_cell.length_a   1.000
_cell.length_b   1.000
_cell.length_c   1.000
_cell.angle_alpha   90.00
_cell.angle_beta   90.00
_cell.angle_gamma   90.00
#
_symmetry.space_group_name_H-M   'P 1'
#
loop_
_entity.id
_entity.type
_entity.pdbx_description
1 polymer ?
#
loop_
_entity_poly.entity_id
_entity_poly.type
_entity_poly.pdbx_seq_one_letter_code
_entity_poly.pdbx_strand_id
1 'polypeptide(L)'
;MSPVFEMANPVSLRRRYTIQKLLDVSPIIVYKVGVMTGLTMGRFVAIMDIPPHGWYTPEGEEMKEVDKEVDEWLGLIEWMGVLFAVGGNSGSLVFTRDDGIVIPLGIHVGSPTSMPNTSIFISSETFCLGSETECLEPRFCHYDGTTHFY
;
A
#
# COMPACT_ATOMS: atom_id res chain seq x y z
N MET A 1 -16.86 -13.52 19.42
CA MET A 1 -15.69 -14.08 18.74
C MET A 1 -15.49 -13.28 17.46
N SER A 2 -14.36 -12.59 17.31
CA SER A 2 -14.05 -11.91 16.05
C SER A 2 -13.73 -12.98 15.00
N PRO A 3 -14.29 -12.93 13.78
CA PRO A 3 -13.91 -13.87 12.73
C PRO A 3 -12.41 -13.72 12.45
N VAL A 4 -11.67 -14.82 12.56
CA VAL A 4 -10.28 -14.89 12.12
C VAL A 4 -10.33 -14.85 10.60
N PHE A 5 -9.89 -13.73 10.01
CA PHE A 5 -9.74 -13.65 8.56
C PHE A 5 -8.45 -14.37 8.18
N GLU A 6 -8.55 -15.31 7.24
CA GLU A 6 -7.38 -15.91 6.63
C GLU A 6 -6.63 -14.84 5.83
N MET A 7 -5.31 -14.74 6.01
CA MET A 7 -4.47 -13.77 5.31
C MET A 7 -3.54 -14.51 4.37
N ALA A 8 -3.56 -14.13 3.08
CA ALA A 8 -2.61 -14.63 2.11
C ALA A 8 -1.18 -14.20 2.49
N ASN A 9 -0.18 -15.03 2.16
CA ASN A 9 1.21 -14.75 2.48
C ASN A 9 1.62 -13.33 1.99
N PRO A 10 1.91 -12.38 2.91
CA PRO A 10 2.27 -11.01 2.56
C PRO A 10 3.61 -10.91 1.82
N VAL A 11 4.47 -11.92 1.99
CA VAL A 11 5.80 -12.03 1.40
C VAL A 11 5.76 -12.85 0.10
N SER A 12 4.58 -13.06 -0.49
CA SER A 12 4.50 -13.57 -1.86
C SER A 12 5.06 -12.51 -2.81
N LEU A 13 6.33 -12.68 -3.17
CA LEU A 13 7.06 -11.77 -4.03
C LEU A 13 6.59 -11.91 -5.49
N ARG A 14 6.62 -10.80 -6.26
CA ARG A 14 6.37 -10.71 -7.71
C ARG A 14 4.90 -10.75 -8.17
N ARG A 15 3.99 -10.15 -7.42
CA ARG A 15 2.57 -10.02 -7.82
C ARG A 15 2.34 -8.86 -8.79
N ARG A 16 3.32 -7.96 -8.98
CA ARG A 16 3.22 -6.81 -9.88
C ARG A 16 2.58 -7.14 -11.23
N TYR A 17 3.08 -8.16 -11.94
CA TYR A 17 2.57 -8.53 -13.27
C TYR A 17 1.10 -8.97 -13.24
N THR A 18 0.72 -9.79 -12.27
CA THR A 18 -0.66 -10.26 -12.09
C THR A 18 -1.57 -9.09 -11.74
N ILE A 19 -1.14 -8.21 -10.85
CA ILE A 19 -1.88 -7.00 -10.46
C ILE A 19 -2.06 -6.08 -11.68
N GLN A 20 -1.03 -5.85 -12.48
CA GLN A 20 -1.12 -5.04 -13.68
C GLN A 20 -2.21 -5.56 -14.63
N LYS A 21 -2.21 -6.88 -14.90
CA LYS A 21 -3.25 -7.50 -15.74
C LYS A 21 -4.66 -7.31 -15.20
N LEU A 22 -4.83 -7.34 -13.88
CA LEU A 22 -6.14 -7.09 -13.26
C LEU A 22 -6.56 -5.63 -13.44
N LEU A 23 -5.64 -4.68 -13.25
CA LEU A 23 -5.89 -3.25 -13.43
C LEU A 23 -6.20 -2.88 -14.89
N ASP A 24 -5.61 -3.60 -15.85
CA ASP A 24 -5.92 -3.42 -17.28
C ASP A 24 -7.38 -3.79 -17.61
N VAL A 25 -8.03 -4.61 -16.78
CA VAL A 25 -9.45 -4.98 -16.91
C VAL A 25 -10.35 -4.06 -16.10
N SER A 26 -10.02 -3.82 -14.83
CA SER A 26 -10.82 -2.99 -13.93
C SER A 26 -10.04 -2.55 -12.68
N PRO A 27 -10.38 -1.40 -12.07
CA PRO A 27 -9.82 -1.02 -10.78
C PRO A 27 -10.09 -2.06 -9.69
N ILE A 28 -9.09 -2.31 -8.84
CA ILE A 28 -9.21 -3.24 -7.72
C ILE A 28 -9.77 -2.49 -6.52
N ILE A 29 -10.79 -3.02 -5.86
CA ILE A 29 -11.27 -2.46 -4.60
C ILE A 29 -10.26 -2.77 -3.49
N VAL A 30 -9.83 -1.71 -2.81
CA VAL A 30 -8.85 -1.82 -1.73
C VAL A 30 -9.40 -1.21 -0.46
N TYR A 31 -8.89 -1.72 0.64
CA TYR A 31 -9.28 -1.37 1.99
C TYR A 31 -8.04 -1.00 2.80
N LYS A 32 -8.24 -0.16 3.81
CA LYS A 32 -7.29 0.00 4.90
C LYS A 32 -8.02 0.28 6.21
N VAL A 33 -7.42 -0.10 7.32
CA VAL A 33 -7.91 0.26 8.66
C VAL A 33 -7.08 1.44 9.16
N GLY A 34 -7.69 2.61 9.25
CA GLY A 34 -7.09 3.79 9.87
C GLY A 34 -7.48 3.91 11.33
N VAL A 35 -6.53 4.31 12.19
CA VAL A 35 -6.74 4.46 13.65
C VAL A 35 -7.92 5.39 13.95
N MET A 36 -8.08 6.46 13.16
CA MET A 36 -9.12 7.46 13.35
C MET A 36 -10.36 7.26 12.46
N THR A 37 -10.22 6.51 11.36
CA THR A 37 -11.26 6.42 10.32
C THR A 37 -11.96 5.06 10.29
N GLY A 38 -11.47 4.08 11.06
CA GLY A 38 -11.91 2.69 10.91
C GLY A 38 -11.55 2.15 9.52
N LEU A 39 -12.37 1.20 9.03
CA LEU A 39 -12.20 0.61 7.71
C LEU A 39 -12.62 1.60 6.62
N THR A 40 -11.67 1.96 5.76
CA THR A 40 -11.84 2.86 4.60
C THR A 40 -11.64 2.09 3.31
N MET A 41 -12.28 2.54 2.23
CA MET A 41 -12.30 1.87 0.93
C MET A 41 -11.95 2.84 -0.20
N GLY A 42 -11.18 2.34 -1.18
CA GLY A 42 -10.77 3.08 -2.37
C GLY A 42 -10.64 2.17 -3.58
N ARG A 43 -10.26 2.74 -4.71
CA ARG A 43 -9.99 2.03 -5.96
C ARG A 43 -8.50 2.10 -6.26
N PHE A 44 -7.82 0.97 -6.26
CA PHE A 44 -6.49 0.87 -6.81
C PHE A 44 -6.58 0.92 -8.33
N VAL A 45 -6.01 1.97 -8.92
CA VAL A 45 -6.21 2.30 -10.34
C VAL A 45 -4.94 2.20 -11.18
N ALA A 46 -3.75 2.35 -10.58
CA ALA A 46 -2.51 2.35 -11.32
C ALA A 46 -1.31 1.96 -10.46
N ILE A 47 -0.39 1.20 -11.05
CA ILE A 47 0.96 0.99 -10.52
C ILE A 47 1.83 2.16 -10.97
N MET A 48 2.65 2.68 -10.05
CA MET A 48 3.60 3.75 -10.28
C MET A 48 5.01 3.26 -9.99
N ASP A 49 5.94 3.56 -10.89
CA ASP A 49 7.38 3.25 -10.71
C ASP A 49 8.11 4.37 -9.96
N ILE A 50 7.55 5.57 -10.00
CA ILE A 50 8.18 6.78 -9.48
C ILE A 50 7.19 7.42 -8.50
N PRO A 51 7.64 7.83 -7.30
CA PRO A 51 6.78 8.57 -6.38
C PRO A 51 6.33 9.90 -6.96
N PRO A 52 5.25 10.49 -6.44
CA PRO A 52 4.84 11.83 -6.85
C PRO A 52 5.97 12.84 -6.63
N HIS A 53 6.00 13.84 -7.52
CA HIS A 53 6.95 14.95 -7.39
C HIS A 53 6.89 15.59 -5.99
N GLY A 54 8.05 15.74 -5.36
CA GLY A 54 8.19 16.40 -4.05
C GLY A 54 7.92 15.49 -2.83
N TRP A 55 7.75 14.18 -3.00
CA TRP A 55 7.57 13.23 -1.90
C TRP A 55 8.85 12.54 -1.46
N TYR A 56 9.76 12.28 -2.41
CA TYR A 56 11.04 11.61 -2.14
C TYR A 56 12.21 12.13 -2.96
N THR A 57 12.01 13.09 -3.86
CA THR A 57 13.15 13.76 -4.53
C THR A 57 13.83 14.69 -3.53
N PRO A 58 15.11 14.44 -3.17
CA PRO A 58 15.92 15.45 -2.52
C PRO A 58 16.00 16.67 -3.44
N GLU A 59 15.92 17.88 -2.88
CA GLU A 59 16.08 19.10 -3.67
C GLU A 59 17.45 19.07 -4.38
N GLY A 60 17.45 18.98 -5.72
CA GLY A 60 18.65 19.11 -6.55
C GLY A 60 19.21 17.83 -7.17
N GLU A 61 18.55 16.66 -7.04
CA GLU A 61 18.96 15.45 -7.75
C GLU A 61 18.07 15.18 -8.97
N GLU A 62 18.67 15.12 -10.16
CA GLU A 62 18.02 14.54 -11.34
C GLU A 62 17.73 13.07 -11.06
N MET A 63 16.51 12.62 -11.34
CA MET A 63 16.14 11.21 -11.30
C MET A 63 17.05 10.45 -12.27
N LYS A 64 18.14 9.87 -11.76
CA LYS A 64 18.93 8.91 -12.52
C LYS A 64 18.00 7.76 -12.88
N GLU A 65 18.09 7.28 -14.12
CA GLU A 65 17.46 6.03 -14.50
C GLU A 65 18.01 4.93 -13.58
N VAL A 66 17.26 4.63 -12.51
CA VAL A 66 17.57 3.54 -11.61
C VAL A 66 17.40 2.28 -12.46
N ASP A 67 18.44 1.45 -12.51
CA ASP A 67 18.34 0.10 -13.06
C ASP A 67 17.10 -0.53 -12.40
N LYS A 68 16.05 -0.73 -13.20
CA LYS A 68 14.72 -1.12 -12.71
C LYS A 68 14.84 -2.51 -12.10
N GLU A 69 15.15 -2.59 -10.82
CA GLU A 69 14.83 -3.78 -10.05
C GLU A 69 13.32 -3.96 -10.16
N VAL A 70 12.93 -5.07 -10.80
CA VAL A 70 11.62 -5.33 -11.40
C VAL A 70 10.47 -5.31 -10.36
N ASP A 71 10.82 -5.24 -9.08
CA ASP A 71 9.96 -5.51 -7.95
C ASP A 71 9.67 -4.27 -7.07
N GLU A 72 10.29 -3.10 -7.35
CA GLU A 72 9.93 -1.85 -6.66
C GLU A 72 8.76 -1.13 -7.34
N TRP A 73 7.67 -0.95 -6.59
CA TRP A 73 6.51 -0.20 -7.08
C TRP A 73 5.62 0.39 -5.99
N LEU A 74 4.86 1.41 -6.39
CA LEU A 74 3.84 2.09 -5.60
C LEU A 74 2.46 1.87 -6.23
N GLY A 75 1.42 1.86 -5.42
CA GLY A 75 0.05 1.80 -5.92
C GLY A 75 -0.72 3.10 -5.67
N LEU A 76 -1.43 3.56 -6.69
CA LEU A 76 -2.31 4.73 -6.65
C LEU A 76 -3.75 4.34 -6.33
N ILE A 77 -4.32 4.96 -5.30
CA ILE A 77 -5.69 4.72 -4.83
C ILE A 77 -6.53 5.98 -5.04
N GLU A 78 -7.63 5.86 -5.77
CA GLU A 78 -8.67 6.88 -5.83
C GLU A 78 -9.70 6.69 -4.71
N TRP A 79 -10.16 7.80 -4.13
CA TRP A 79 -11.14 7.77 -3.05
C TRP A 79 -12.56 7.52 -3.58
N MET A 80 -13.34 6.72 -2.85
CA MET A 80 -14.73 6.39 -3.22
C MET A 80 -15.75 7.26 -2.46
N GLY A 81 -15.71 8.58 -2.66
CA GLY A 81 -16.68 9.53 -2.11
C GLY A 81 -16.54 9.85 -0.62
N VAL A 82 -15.72 9.09 0.12
CA VAL A 82 -15.27 9.39 1.48
C VAL A 82 -13.76 9.49 1.54
N LEU A 83 -13.22 10.20 2.53
CA LEU A 83 -11.78 10.32 2.73
C LEU A 83 -11.18 8.92 2.93
N PHE A 84 -10.33 8.50 2.01
CA PHE A 84 -9.56 7.28 2.22
C PHE A 84 -8.56 7.50 3.35
N ALA A 85 -7.90 8.65 3.42
CA ALA A 85 -6.92 8.96 4.46
C ALA A 85 -7.12 10.35 5.06
N VAL A 86 -6.84 10.45 6.36
CA VAL A 86 -6.56 11.70 7.10
C VAL A 86 -5.14 11.66 7.68
N GLY A 87 -4.63 12.79 8.17
CA GLY A 87 -3.33 12.85 8.84
C GLY A 87 -3.18 11.79 9.94
N GLY A 88 -2.02 11.13 9.99
CA GLY A 88 -1.73 10.04 10.95
C GLY A 88 -2.11 8.62 10.50
N ASN A 89 -2.58 8.42 9.25
CA ASN A 89 -2.89 7.08 8.72
C ASN A 89 -1.73 6.39 7.97
N SER A 90 -0.58 7.05 7.85
CA SER A 90 0.64 6.44 7.27
C SER A 90 1.04 5.20 8.08
N GLY A 91 1.53 4.16 7.41
CA GLY A 91 1.88 2.88 8.04
C GLY A 91 0.75 1.85 8.12
N SER A 92 -0.49 2.23 7.76
CA SER A 92 -1.61 1.27 7.75
C SER A 92 -1.52 0.28 6.58
N LEU A 93 -1.90 -0.98 6.82
CA LEU A 93 -1.97 -2.00 5.79
C LEU A 93 -3.07 -1.67 4.77
N VAL A 94 -2.68 -1.65 3.49
CA VAL A 94 -3.59 -1.65 2.34
C VAL A 94 -3.75 -3.08 1.87
N PHE A 95 -4.99 -3.53 1.70
CA PHE A 95 -5.31 -4.88 1.29
C PHE A 95 -6.54 -4.93 0.39
N THR A 96 -6.69 -6.00 -0.38
CA THR A 96 -7.96 -6.36 -1.02
C THR A 96 -8.54 -7.61 -0.36
N ARG A 97 -9.77 -7.98 -0.72
CA ARG A 97 -10.45 -9.18 -0.22
C ARG A 97 -10.89 -10.03 -1.40
N ASP A 98 -10.60 -11.32 -1.31
CA ASP A 98 -11.08 -12.33 -2.24
C ASP A 98 -11.57 -13.54 -1.45
N ASP A 99 -12.83 -13.94 -1.65
CA ASP A 99 -13.50 -15.03 -0.94
C ASP A 99 -13.28 -15.05 0.61
N GLY A 100 -13.32 -13.87 1.23
CA GLY A 100 -13.10 -13.72 2.68
C GLY A 100 -11.62 -13.75 3.12
N ILE A 101 -10.69 -14.00 2.20
CA ILE A 101 -9.24 -13.94 2.42
C ILE A 101 -8.75 -12.50 2.27
N VAL A 102 -7.94 -12.05 3.23
CA VAL A 102 -7.24 -10.76 3.16
C VAL A 102 -5.99 -10.92 2.33
N ILE A 103 -5.91 -10.17 1.23
CA ILE A 103 -4.73 -10.13 0.36
C ILE A 103 -3.99 -8.81 0.60
N PRO A 104 -2.87 -8.82 1.35
CA PRO A 104 -2.10 -7.62 1.64
C PRO A 104 -1.44 -7.09 0.36
N LEU A 105 -1.63 -5.82 0.03
CA LEU A 105 -1.08 -5.19 -1.17
C LEU A 105 0.12 -4.30 -0.86
N GLY A 106 0.12 -3.64 0.29
CA GLY A 106 1.21 -2.78 0.70
C GLY A 106 0.89 -1.92 1.91
N ILE A 107 1.74 -0.93 2.15
CA ILE A 107 1.65 -0.02 3.30
C ILE A 107 1.27 1.37 2.80
N HIS A 108 0.20 1.94 3.34
CA HIS A 108 -0.22 3.29 3.02
C HIS A 108 0.86 4.30 3.43
N VAL A 109 1.29 5.13 2.47
CA VAL A 109 2.34 6.15 2.68
C VAL A 109 1.69 7.49 2.96
N GLY A 110 0.66 7.87 2.20
CA GLY A 110 -0.08 9.11 2.43
C GLY A 110 -0.93 9.54 1.23
N SER A 111 -1.33 10.82 1.22
CA SER A 111 -2.13 11.43 0.16
C SER A 111 -1.47 12.72 -0.37
N PRO A 112 -0.91 12.71 -1.60
CA PRO A 112 -0.19 13.86 -2.16
C PRO A 112 -1.11 15.04 -2.46
N THR A 113 -0.69 16.25 -2.10
CA THR A 113 -1.43 17.49 -2.40
C THR A 113 -1.53 17.78 -3.90
N SER A 114 -0.57 17.28 -4.69
CA SER A 114 -0.56 17.39 -6.15
C SER A 114 -1.60 16.52 -6.86
N MET A 115 -2.15 15.51 -6.18
CA MET A 115 -3.19 14.63 -6.73
C MET A 115 -4.37 14.54 -5.75
N PRO A 116 -5.34 15.46 -5.83
CA PRO A 116 -6.45 15.52 -4.88
C PRO A 116 -7.30 14.25 -4.95
N ASN A 117 -7.84 13.84 -3.80
CA ASN A 117 -8.66 12.63 -3.66
C ASN A 117 -7.94 11.32 -4.04
N THR A 118 -6.61 11.31 -3.87
CA THR A 118 -5.80 10.11 -4.07
C THR A 118 -4.97 9.80 -2.84
N SER A 119 -4.64 8.52 -2.68
CA SER A 119 -3.67 8.04 -1.71
C SER A 119 -2.70 7.09 -2.38
N ILE A 120 -1.55 6.91 -1.76
CA ILE A 120 -0.47 6.06 -2.27
C ILE A 120 -0.09 5.06 -1.22
N PHE A 121 0.23 3.85 -1.67
CA PHE A 121 0.88 2.84 -0.85
C PHE A 121 2.18 2.37 -1.51
N ILE A 122 3.14 1.98 -0.67
CA ILE A 122 4.32 1.23 -1.08
C ILE A 122 3.96 -0.25 -1.10
N SER A 123 4.26 -0.96 -2.19
CA SER A 123 3.87 -2.36 -2.29
C SER A 123 4.50 -3.21 -1.19
N SER A 124 3.87 -4.33 -0.82
CA SER A 124 4.46 -5.28 0.13
C SER A 124 5.80 -5.82 -0.38
N GLU A 125 5.98 -5.94 -1.70
CA GLU A 125 7.23 -6.37 -2.34
C GLU A 125 8.34 -5.35 -2.07
N THR A 126 8.12 -4.09 -2.45
CA THR A 126 9.08 -3.00 -2.20
C THR A 126 9.40 -2.88 -0.71
N PHE A 127 8.39 -2.99 0.16
CA PHE A 127 8.59 -2.90 1.61
C PHE A 127 9.46 -4.05 2.15
N CYS A 128 9.24 -5.28 1.68
CA CYS A 128 10.04 -6.43 2.08
C CYS A 128 11.48 -6.34 1.55
N LEU A 129 11.69 -5.89 0.31
CA LEU A 129 13.02 -5.67 -0.26
C LEU A 129 13.84 -4.65 0.55
N GLY A 130 13.22 -3.54 0.94
CA GLY A 130 13.84 -2.56 1.83
C GLY A 130 14.24 -3.18 3.17
N SER A 131 13.36 -4.00 3.76
CA SER A 131 13.67 -4.68 5.03
C SER A 131 14.81 -5.69 4.92
N GLU A 132 14.89 -6.45 3.82
CA GLU A 132 16.00 -7.38 3.58
C GLU A 132 17.34 -6.65 3.48
N THR A 133 17.36 -5.50 2.81
CA THR A 133 18.55 -4.63 2.67
C THR A 133 19.02 -4.11 4.04
N GLU A 134 18.09 -3.86 4.96
CA GLU A 134 18.38 -3.42 6.33
C GLU A 134 18.56 -4.57 7.33
N CYS A 135 18.55 -5.84 6.88
CA CYS A 135 18.60 -7.03 7.75
C CYS A 135 17.45 -7.07 8.79
N LEU A 136 16.27 -6.53 8.44
CA LEU A 136 15.07 -6.53 9.26
C LEU A 136 14.09 -7.62 8.80
N GLU A 137 13.47 -8.32 9.75
CA GLU A 137 12.36 -9.23 9.44
C GLU A 137 11.00 -8.52 9.59
N PRO A 138 10.24 -8.30 8.50
CA PRO A 138 8.95 -7.65 8.59
C PRO A 138 7.94 -8.56 9.30
N ARG A 139 7.32 -8.06 10.37
CA ARG A 139 6.27 -8.76 11.12
C ARG A 139 4.91 -8.12 10.87
N PHE A 140 4.04 -8.85 10.18
CA PHE A 140 2.64 -8.47 9.99
C PHE A 140 1.82 -9.03 11.15
N CYS A 141 1.56 -8.21 12.17
CA CYS A 141 0.77 -8.60 13.34
C CYS A 141 -0.73 -8.42 13.07
N HIS A 142 -1.55 -9.31 13.62
CA HIS A 142 -3.00 -9.14 13.62
C HIS A 142 -3.36 -7.97 14.55
N TYR A 143 -4.06 -6.96 14.03
CA TYR A 143 -4.61 -5.89 14.88
C TYR A 143 -5.82 -6.44 15.63
N ASP A 144 -5.72 -6.53 16.96
CA ASP A 144 -6.78 -7.01 17.86
C ASP A 144 -7.63 -5.87 18.44
N GLY A 145 -7.29 -4.62 18.14
CA GLY A 145 -7.96 -3.44 18.67
C GLY A 145 -7.52 -3.04 20.09
N THR A 146 -6.56 -3.74 20.70
CA THR A 146 -6.12 -3.50 22.09
C THR A 146 -4.67 -3.04 22.22
N THR A 147 -3.92 -3.00 21.12
CA THR A 147 -2.50 -2.60 21.18
C THR A 147 -2.35 -1.08 21.03
N HIS A 148 -2.12 -0.41 22.16
CA HIS A 148 -1.63 0.97 22.21
C HIS A 148 -0.13 0.99 21.92
N PHE A 149 0.27 1.64 20.82
CA PHE A 149 1.67 2.02 20.60
C PHE A 149 1.87 3.41 21.22
N TYR A 150 2.81 3.50 22.17
CA TYR A 150 3.28 4.75 22.77
C TYR A 150 4.28 5.45 21.85
#